data_AF-A0A7X4ET43-F1
#
_entry.id   AF-A0A7X4ET43-F1
#
_cell.length_a   1.000
_cell.length_b   1.000
_cell.length_c   1.000
_cell.angle_alpha   90.00
_cell.angle_beta   90.00
_cell.angle_gamma   90.00
#
_symmetry.space_group_name_H-M   'P 1'
#
loop_
_entity.id
_entity.type
_entity.pdbx_description
1 polymer ?
#
loop_
_entity_poly.entity_id
_entity_poly.type
_entity_poly.pdbx_seq_one_letter_code
_entity_poly.pdbx_strand_id
1 'polypeptide(L)'
;MIWQHKLAGLIEALNRPEFPALFLKTMRSVADFDSSVIMAYGVGPRPEILHDELSREFRDAFYERYLSQAAFVLSPLYQTFRAGKQGFFHVNTLAPDGFFESRYYKAYYRYSGLLDQVFYLSRLRNDLAVVVSMARTRRFNDFDRSVIGDFKSVEPIALSLLTKHWEHLGSEEPSFTDYLYT
;
A
#
# COMPACT_ATOMS: atom_id res chain seq x y z
N MET A 1 24.93 10.24 4.70
CA MET A 1 25.69 9.01 4.35
C MET A 1 24.91 7.72 4.57
N ILE A 2 23.96 7.63 5.51
CA ILE A 2 23.21 6.38 5.77
C ILE A 2 22.15 6.09 4.68
N TRP A 3 21.48 7.13 4.15
CA TRP A 3 20.43 6.96 3.13
C TRP A 3 20.97 6.45 1.79
N GLN A 4 22.14 6.92 1.34
CA GLN A 4 22.75 6.51 0.08
C GLN A 4 23.06 5.00 0.05
N HIS A 5 23.57 4.45 1.15
CA HIS A 5 23.86 3.01 1.26
C HIS A 5 22.58 2.16 1.27
N LYS A 6 21.52 2.64 1.94
CA LYS A 6 20.22 1.96 1.91
C LYS A 6 19.60 1.97 0.52
N LEU A 7 19.71 3.09 -0.20
CA LEU A 7 19.25 3.18 -1.58
C LEU A 7 20.03 2.24 -2.51
N ALA A 8 21.36 2.18 -2.38
CA ALA A 8 22.18 1.23 -3.14
C ALA A 8 21.72 -0.21 -2.90
N GLY A 9 21.50 -0.60 -1.63
CA GLY A 9 20.98 -1.92 -1.29
C GLY A 9 19.58 -2.20 -1.87
N LEU A 10 18.69 -1.19 -1.91
CA LEU A 10 17.39 -1.34 -2.57
C LEU A 10 17.51 -1.57 -4.07
N ILE A 11 18.45 -0.88 -4.73
CA ILE A 11 18.70 -1.05 -6.16
C ILE A 11 19.25 -2.45 -6.44
N GLU A 12 20.20 -2.95 -5.64
CA GLU A 12 20.74 -4.30 -5.76
C GLU A 12 19.69 -5.40 -5.52
N ALA A 13 18.70 -5.13 -4.65
CA ALA A 13 17.60 -6.03 -4.37
C ALA A 13 16.48 -6.01 -5.42
N LEU A 14 16.52 -5.13 -6.44
CA LEU A 14 15.48 -5.11 -7.48
C LEU A 14 15.31 -6.50 -8.11
N ASN A 15 14.05 -6.87 -8.37
CA ASN A 15 13.64 -8.20 -8.85
C ASN A 15 14.10 -9.39 -7.98
N ARG A 16 14.39 -9.16 -6.69
CA ARG A 16 14.70 -10.21 -5.71
C ARG A 16 13.60 -10.34 -4.65
N PRO A 17 13.34 -11.55 -4.11
CA PRO A 17 12.26 -11.77 -3.14
C PRO A 17 12.42 -11.00 -1.82
N GLU A 18 13.63 -10.59 -1.47
CA GLU A 18 13.92 -9.79 -0.27
C GLU A 18 13.59 -8.31 -0.40
N PHE A 19 13.36 -7.80 -1.61
CA PHE A 19 13.10 -6.38 -1.86
C PHE A 19 11.94 -5.80 -1.02
N PRO A 20 10.75 -6.44 -0.92
CA PRO A 20 9.64 -5.87 -0.18
C PRO A 20 9.98 -5.60 1.29
N ALA A 21 10.63 -6.55 1.94
CA ALA A 21 11.08 -6.42 3.33
C ALA A 21 12.17 -5.35 3.47
N LEU A 22 13.12 -5.29 2.54
CA LEU A 22 14.18 -4.27 2.54
C LEU A 22 13.63 -2.86 2.28
N PHE A 23 12.62 -2.73 1.42
CA PHE A 23 11.90 -1.49 1.15
C PHE A 23 11.25 -0.97 2.43
N LEU A 24 10.45 -1.80 3.11
CA LEU A 24 9.80 -1.41 4.37
C LEU A 24 10.84 -1.08 5.46
N LYS A 25 11.90 -1.88 5.59
CA LYS A 25 13.02 -1.59 6.51
C LYS A 25 13.68 -0.25 6.21
N THR A 26 13.80 0.13 4.94
CA THR A 26 14.35 1.42 4.55
C THR A 26 13.38 2.56 4.85
N MET A 27 12.09 2.38 4.59
CA MET A 27 11.05 3.35 4.93
C MET A 27 10.96 3.59 6.44
N ARG A 28 11.23 2.59 7.29
CA ARG A 28 11.32 2.76 8.75
C ARG A 28 12.43 3.74 9.20
N SER A 29 13.39 4.05 8.33
CA SER A 29 14.36 5.10 8.62
C SER A 29 13.94 6.50 8.24
N VAL A 30 12.80 6.63 7.57
CA VAL A 30 12.07 7.90 7.46
C VAL A 30 11.28 8.11 8.74
N ALA A 31 10.44 7.13 9.13
CA ALA A 31 9.78 7.10 10.42
C ALA A 31 9.28 5.70 10.78
N ASP A 32 9.14 5.43 12.08
CA ASP A 32 8.62 4.16 12.58
C ASP A 32 7.13 3.96 12.23
N PHE A 33 6.79 2.71 11.91
CA PHE A 33 5.45 2.17 11.71
C PHE A 33 5.44 0.69 12.10
N ASP A 34 4.29 0.20 12.59
CA ASP A 34 4.12 -1.16 13.16
C ASP A 34 3.14 -2.05 12.38
N SER A 35 2.55 -1.54 11.31
CA SER A 35 1.73 -2.34 10.41
C SER A 35 1.93 -1.88 8.97
N SER A 36 2.19 -2.82 8.06
CA SER A 36 2.35 -2.48 6.65
C SER A 36 1.91 -3.62 5.73
N VAL A 37 1.47 -3.26 4.53
CA VAL A 37 1.14 -4.21 3.47
C VAL A 37 1.49 -3.62 2.11
N ILE A 38 2.04 -4.45 1.24
CA ILE A 38 2.30 -4.16 -0.16
C ILE A 38 1.41 -5.06 -1.00
N MET A 39 0.67 -4.46 -1.92
CA MET A 39 -0.40 -5.13 -2.63
C MET A 39 -0.54 -4.59 -4.05
N ALA A 40 -0.97 -5.44 -4.98
CA ALA A 40 -1.30 -5.04 -6.34
C ALA A 40 -2.81 -4.91 -6.51
N TYR A 41 -3.26 -3.75 -7.00
CA TYR A 41 -4.63 -3.55 -7.48
C TYR A 41 -4.71 -3.81 -8.97
N GLY A 42 -5.74 -4.53 -9.40
CA GLY A 42 -6.04 -4.73 -10.82
C GLY A 42 -5.44 -5.99 -11.46
N VAL A 43 -4.76 -6.85 -10.69
CA VAL A 43 -4.32 -8.17 -11.17
C VAL A 43 -5.50 -9.13 -11.33
N GLY A 44 -6.51 -9.02 -10.46
CA GLY A 44 -7.68 -9.88 -10.49
C GLY A 44 -8.88 -9.28 -9.75
N PRO A 45 -9.85 -10.10 -9.30
CA PRO A 45 -11.08 -9.61 -8.66
C PRO A 45 -10.85 -9.00 -7.27
N ARG A 46 -9.67 -9.22 -6.68
CA ARG A 46 -9.26 -8.71 -5.36
C ARG A 46 -7.80 -8.26 -5.41
N PRO A 47 -7.35 -7.39 -4.48
CA PRO A 47 -5.95 -7.04 -4.37
C PRO A 47 -5.09 -8.28 -4.12
N GLU A 48 -4.01 -8.43 -4.87
CA GLU A 48 -3.00 -9.45 -4.60
C GLU A 48 -2.06 -8.95 -3.51
N ILE A 49 -1.75 -9.78 -2.52
CA ILE A 49 -0.80 -9.44 -1.45
C ILE A 49 0.60 -9.84 -1.90
N LEU A 50 1.45 -8.85 -2.13
CA LEU A 50 2.83 -9.03 -2.57
C LEU A 50 3.75 -9.23 -1.36
N HIS A 51 3.46 -8.54 -0.26
CA HIS A 51 4.17 -8.68 1.01
C HIS A 51 3.36 -8.05 2.14
N ASP A 52 3.44 -8.58 3.36
CA ASP A 52 2.78 -7.97 4.50
C ASP A 52 3.59 -8.14 5.79
N GLU A 53 3.56 -7.11 6.61
CA GLU A 53 4.07 -7.10 8.00
C GLU A 53 2.94 -6.54 8.89
N LEU A 54 1.75 -7.14 8.77
CA LEU A 54 0.55 -6.71 9.52
C LEU A 54 0.70 -7.00 11.02
N SER A 55 0.18 -6.09 11.84
CA SER A 55 0.02 -6.36 13.28
C SER A 55 -0.83 -7.62 13.48
N ARG A 56 -0.32 -8.57 14.29
CA ARG A 56 -1.00 -9.84 14.58
C ARG A 56 -2.43 -9.64 15.09
N GLU A 57 -2.65 -8.58 15.86
CA GLU A 57 -3.95 -8.26 16.46
C GLU A 57 -5.03 -7.92 15.43
N PHE A 58 -4.65 -7.32 14.30
CA PHE A 58 -5.59 -6.80 13.30
C PHE A 58 -5.50 -7.49 11.94
N ARG A 59 -4.67 -8.54 11.84
CA ARG A 59 -4.45 -9.33 10.63
C ARG A 59 -5.77 -9.90 10.10
N ASP A 60 -6.60 -10.47 10.98
CA ASP A 60 -7.88 -11.08 10.59
C ASP A 60 -8.85 -10.04 10.01
N ALA A 61 -8.88 -8.82 10.57
CA ALA A 61 -9.71 -7.75 10.02
C ALA A 61 -9.30 -7.41 8.57
N PHE A 62 -8.00 -7.44 8.25
CA PHE A 62 -7.52 -7.25 6.89
C PHE A 62 -7.93 -8.41 5.97
N TYR A 63 -7.58 -9.66 6.29
CA TYR A 63 -7.89 -10.77 5.39
C TYR A 63 -9.39 -11.02 5.24
N GLU A 64 -10.13 -11.04 6.35
CA GLU A 64 -11.55 -11.40 6.31
C GLU A 64 -12.42 -10.25 5.79
N ARG A 65 -12.18 -9.02 6.25
CA ARG A 65 -13.06 -7.89 5.92
C ARG A 65 -12.56 -7.12 4.72
N TYR A 66 -11.29 -6.72 4.73
CA TYR A 66 -10.73 -5.93 3.63
C TYR A 66 -10.70 -6.72 2.34
N LEU A 67 -10.12 -7.93 2.35
CA LEU A 67 -9.97 -8.77 1.16
C LEU A 67 -11.20 -9.65 0.89
N SER A 68 -11.53 -10.57 1.79
CA SER A 68 -12.54 -11.61 1.53
C SER A 68 -13.96 -11.05 1.36
N GLN A 69 -14.38 -10.10 2.20
CA GLN A 69 -15.66 -9.39 2.08
C GLN A 69 -15.61 -8.18 1.15
N ALA A 70 -14.52 -8.00 0.40
CA ALA A 70 -14.33 -6.93 -0.58
C ALA A 70 -14.54 -5.51 -0.05
N ALA A 71 -14.29 -5.25 1.24
CA ALA A 71 -14.38 -3.88 1.78
C ALA A 71 -13.35 -2.93 1.14
N PHE A 72 -12.27 -3.46 0.53
CA PHE A 72 -11.29 -2.68 -0.24
C PHE A 72 -11.95 -1.82 -1.34
N VAL A 73 -13.03 -2.30 -1.96
CA VAL A 73 -13.75 -1.57 -3.03
C VAL A 73 -14.30 -0.23 -2.53
N LEU A 74 -14.66 -0.17 -1.24
CA LEU A 74 -15.17 1.03 -0.60
C LEU A 74 -14.05 1.94 -0.06
N SER A 75 -12.79 1.48 -0.06
CA SER A 75 -11.69 2.23 0.54
C SER A 75 -11.35 3.48 -0.27
N PRO A 76 -11.07 4.63 0.38
CA PRO A 76 -10.62 5.83 -0.32
C PRO A 76 -9.35 5.61 -1.15
N LEU A 77 -8.46 4.71 -0.70
CA LEU A 77 -7.24 4.34 -1.42
C LEU A 77 -7.55 3.61 -2.73
N TYR A 78 -8.48 2.66 -2.72
CA TYR A 78 -8.91 1.99 -3.95
C TYR A 78 -9.64 2.96 -4.89
N GLN A 79 -10.44 3.88 -4.37
CA GLN A 79 -11.08 4.92 -5.18
C GLN A 79 -10.05 5.88 -5.81
N THR A 80 -8.98 6.20 -5.09
CA THR A 80 -7.83 6.97 -5.61
C THR A 80 -7.15 6.24 -6.78
N PHE A 81 -6.98 4.93 -6.66
CA PHE A 81 -6.54 4.08 -7.76
C PHE A 81 -7.56 4.06 -8.92
N ARG A 82 -8.86 3.95 -8.66
CA ARG A 82 -9.87 3.98 -9.73
C ARG A 82 -9.91 5.32 -10.47
N ALA A 83 -9.54 6.41 -9.81
CA ALA A 83 -9.48 7.76 -10.36
C ALA A 83 -8.21 8.05 -11.18
N GLY A 84 -7.37 7.06 -11.50
CA GLY A 84 -6.17 7.28 -12.33
C GLY A 84 -5.00 7.93 -11.57
N LYS A 85 -5.11 8.16 -10.26
CA LYS A 85 -4.05 8.85 -9.49
C LYS A 85 -2.88 7.92 -9.18
N GLN A 86 -1.71 8.53 -8.93
CA GLN A 86 -0.50 7.93 -8.41
C GLN A 86 0.18 8.91 -7.45
N GLY A 87 1.06 8.39 -6.59
CA GLY A 87 1.87 9.21 -5.71
C GLY A 87 1.83 8.82 -4.24
N PHE A 88 2.31 9.74 -3.42
CA PHE A 88 2.22 9.67 -1.97
C PHE A 88 0.92 10.29 -1.45
N PHE A 89 0.27 9.58 -0.51
CA PHE A 89 -0.97 10.01 0.13
C PHE A 89 -0.93 9.78 1.64
N HIS A 90 -1.59 10.65 2.39
CA HIS A 90 -1.87 10.46 3.81
C HIS A 90 -3.37 10.14 3.98
N VAL A 91 -3.75 9.29 4.94
CA VAL A 91 -5.14 8.83 5.09
C VAL A 91 -6.14 9.97 5.23
N ASN A 92 -5.79 11.05 5.93
CA ASN A 92 -6.69 12.20 6.10
C ASN A 92 -6.89 13.01 4.81
N THR A 93 -5.97 12.91 3.85
CA THR A 93 -6.14 13.53 2.53
C THR A 93 -7.02 12.72 1.59
N LEU A 94 -7.22 11.43 1.90
CA LEU A 94 -8.07 10.52 1.13
C LEU A 94 -9.46 10.35 1.76
N ALA A 95 -9.54 10.40 3.08
CA ALA A 95 -10.77 10.20 3.82
C ALA A 95 -11.84 11.23 3.39
N PRO A 96 -13.03 10.80 2.96
CA PRO A 96 -14.13 11.70 2.66
C PRO A 96 -14.68 12.35 3.94
N ASP A 97 -15.43 13.44 3.75
CA ASP A 97 -16.31 13.97 4.80
C ASP A 97 -17.24 12.86 5.32
N GLY A 98 -17.44 12.81 6.64
CA GLY A 98 -18.24 11.76 7.26
C GLY A 98 -17.61 10.36 7.17
N PHE A 99 -16.27 10.28 7.19
CA PHE A 99 -15.54 9.01 7.12
C PHE A 99 -16.03 8.00 8.17
N PHE A 100 -16.29 8.43 9.40
CA PHE A 100 -16.72 7.57 10.50
C PHE A 100 -18.15 7.02 10.34
N GLU A 101 -18.97 7.67 9.50
CA GLU A 101 -20.31 7.23 9.14
C GLU A 101 -20.32 6.35 7.89
N SER A 102 -19.21 6.34 7.13
CA SER A 102 -19.09 5.66 5.84
C SER A 102 -19.26 4.14 5.95
N ARG A 103 -19.70 3.53 4.83
CA ARG A 103 -19.78 2.07 4.71
C ARG A 103 -18.41 1.40 4.85
N TYR A 104 -17.35 2.05 4.38
CA TYR A 104 -15.98 1.55 4.51
C TYR A 104 -15.54 1.46 5.98
N TYR A 105 -15.80 2.52 6.76
CA TYR A 105 -15.46 2.53 8.18
C TYR A 105 -16.18 1.42 8.94
N LYS A 106 -17.49 1.28 8.69
CA LYS A 106 -18.34 0.25 9.32
C LYS A 106 -17.97 -1.17 8.89
N ALA A 107 -17.59 -1.38 7.63
CA ALA A 107 -17.28 -2.71 7.10
C ALA A 107 -15.87 -3.20 7.48
N TYR A 108 -14.90 -2.29 7.65
CA TYR A 108 -13.50 -2.66 7.86
C TYR A 108 -12.77 -1.75 8.85
N TYR A 109 -12.69 -0.43 8.59
CA TYR A 109 -11.67 0.43 9.23
C TYR A 109 -11.75 0.41 10.77
N ARG A 110 -12.96 0.39 11.36
CA ARG A 110 -13.16 0.32 12.81
C ARG A 110 -12.58 -0.92 13.49
N TYR A 111 -12.33 -1.99 12.73
CA TYR A 111 -11.76 -3.26 13.21
C TYR A 111 -10.26 -3.38 12.95
N SER A 112 -9.69 -2.43 12.22
CA SER A 112 -8.31 -2.52 11.72
C SER A 112 -7.27 -2.08 12.74
N GLY A 113 -7.67 -1.39 13.81
CA GLY A 113 -6.76 -0.82 14.82
C GLY A 113 -5.81 0.25 14.30
N LEU A 114 -6.00 0.69 13.05
CA LEU A 114 -5.18 1.69 12.38
C LEU A 114 -5.56 3.08 12.92
N LEU A 115 -4.57 3.79 13.45
CA LEU A 115 -4.73 5.17 13.92
C LEU A 115 -4.41 6.14 12.79
N ASP A 116 -3.22 5.98 12.19
CA ASP A 116 -2.76 6.82 11.10
C ASP A 116 -2.01 6.02 10.04
N GLN A 117 -2.09 6.47 8.79
CA GLN A 117 -1.56 5.75 7.63
C GLN A 117 -1.09 6.67 6.52
N VAL A 118 -0.03 6.22 5.86
CA VAL A 118 0.49 6.81 4.63
C VAL A 118 0.62 5.73 3.55
N PHE A 119 0.51 6.16 2.29
CA PHE A 119 0.48 5.28 1.15
C PHE A 119 1.42 5.76 0.05
N TYR A 120 2.10 4.82 -0.62
CA TYR A 120 2.59 5.03 -1.97
C TYR A 120 1.72 4.23 -2.93
N LEU A 121 1.22 4.87 -3.98
CA LEU A 121 0.47 4.25 -5.06
C LEU A 121 1.27 4.44 -6.35
N SER A 122 1.93 3.38 -6.81
CA SER A 122 2.72 3.39 -8.04
C SER A 122 1.99 2.67 -9.17
N ARG A 123 1.77 3.36 -10.30
CA ARG A 123 1.12 2.76 -11.46
C ARG A 123 2.11 1.98 -12.31
N LEU A 124 1.67 0.79 -12.71
CA LEU A 124 2.34 -0.02 -13.73
C LEU A 124 1.63 0.12 -15.08
N ARG A 125 0.29 0.19 -15.06
CA ARG A 125 -0.58 0.47 -16.20
C ARG A 125 -1.79 1.32 -15.76
N ASN A 126 -2.69 1.65 -16.68
CA ASN A 126 -3.91 2.41 -16.37
C ASN A 126 -4.83 1.69 -15.36
N ASP A 127 -4.85 0.37 -15.39
CA ASP A 127 -5.70 -0.50 -14.60
C ASP A 127 -4.92 -1.37 -13.60
N LEU A 128 -3.62 -1.12 -13.44
CA LEU A 128 -2.73 -1.90 -12.57
C LEU A 128 -1.81 -0.99 -11.76
N ALA A 129 -1.81 -1.15 -10.44
CA ALA A 129 -0.95 -0.39 -9.55
C ALA A 129 -0.45 -1.22 -8.37
N VAL A 130 0.78 -0.97 -7.96
CA VAL A 130 1.31 -1.42 -6.66
C VAL A 130 1.04 -0.35 -5.62
N VAL A 131 0.59 -0.78 -4.46
CA VAL A 131 0.28 0.07 -3.33
C VAL A 131 1.04 -0.41 -2.10
N VAL A 132 1.77 0.50 -1.47
CA VAL A 132 2.37 0.30 -0.16
C VAL A 132 1.54 1.08 0.84
N SER A 133 1.02 0.39 1.85
CA SER A 133 0.39 0.98 3.02
C SER A 133 1.33 0.84 4.21
N MET A 134 1.65 1.95 4.87
CA MET A 134 2.44 1.98 6.11
C MET A 134 1.62 2.70 7.18
N ALA A 135 1.44 2.04 8.31
CA ALA A 135 0.46 2.42 9.31
C ALA A 135 1.01 2.36 10.72
N ARG A 136 0.44 3.22 11.57
CA ARG A 136 0.63 3.21 13.02
C ARG A 136 -0.65 2.72 13.69
N THR A 137 -0.49 1.76 14.59
CA THR A 137 -1.52 1.33 15.53
C THR A 137 -1.26 1.96 16.91
N ARG A 138 -1.90 1.43 17.97
CA ARG A 138 -1.78 1.89 19.37
C ARG A 138 -0.36 1.96 19.95
N ARG A 139 0.66 1.41 19.25
CA ARG A 139 2.07 1.50 19.68
C ARG A 139 2.66 2.89 19.46
N PHE A 140 2.12 3.68 18.53
CA PHE A 140 2.67 4.96 18.13
C PHE A 140 1.58 6.04 18.08
N ASN A 141 2.00 7.30 18.18
CA ASN A 141 1.15 8.44 17.87
C ASN A 141 1.08 8.66 16.34
N ASP A 142 0.09 9.41 15.88
CA ASP A 142 -0.07 9.79 14.47
C ASP A 142 1.21 10.36 13.84
N PHE A 143 1.32 10.29 12.52
CA PHE A 143 2.40 10.93 11.79
C PHE A 143 2.25 12.45 11.86
N ASP A 144 3.25 13.14 12.38
CA ASP A 144 3.26 14.60 12.36
C ASP A 144 3.57 15.15 10.95
N ARG A 145 3.40 16.46 10.78
CA ARG A 145 3.63 17.13 9.49
C ARG A 145 5.05 16.99 8.96
N SER A 146 6.06 16.92 9.84
CA SER A 146 7.45 16.76 9.43
C SER A 146 7.64 15.37 8.83
N VAL A 147 7.17 14.33 9.53
CA VAL A 147 7.26 12.94 9.07
C VAL A 147 6.50 12.73 7.76
N ILE A 148 5.31 13.31 7.62
CA ILE A 148 4.55 13.28 6.36
C ILE A 148 5.36 13.95 5.24
N GLY A 149 6.01 15.08 5.53
CA GLY A 149 6.91 15.77 4.61
C GLY A 149 8.11 14.93 4.20
N ASP A 150 8.70 14.18 5.14
CA ASP A 150 9.85 13.31 4.87
C ASP A 150 9.46 12.15 3.97
N PHE A 151 8.32 11.49 4.21
CA PHE A 151 7.79 10.48 3.28
C PHE A 151 7.49 11.09 1.90
N LYS A 152 6.86 12.26 1.84
CA LYS A 152 6.62 12.96 0.57
C LYS A 152 7.93 13.24 -0.18
N SER A 153 8.99 13.61 0.53
CA SER A 153 10.29 13.95 -0.08
C SER A 153 10.95 12.76 -0.80
N VAL A 154 10.71 11.53 -0.34
CA VAL A 154 11.27 10.31 -0.95
C VAL A 154 10.34 9.67 -1.98
N GLU A 155 9.16 10.24 -2.23
CA GLU A 155 8.18 9.73 -3.19
C GLU A 155 8.77 9.40 -4.57
N PRO A 156 9.57 10.26 -5.24
CA PRO A 156 10.07 9.94 -6.58
C PRO A 156 10.93 8.67 -6.61
N ILE A 157 11.73 8.46 -5.55
CA ILE A 157 12.57 7.27 -5.38
C ILE A 157 11.68 6.06 -5.08
N ALA A 158 10.73 6.21 -4.15
CA ALA A 158 9.81 5.14 -3.78
C ALA A 158 9.03 4.64 -5.00
N LEU A 159 8.36 5.53 -5.74
CA LEU A 159 7.58 5.13 -6.91
C LEU A 159 8.45 4.47 -7.98
N SER A 160 9.64 5.01 -8.27
CA SER A 160 10.55 4.43 -9.26
C SER A 160 10.97 3.01 -8.90
N LEU A 161 11.31 2.76 -7.63
CA LEU A 161 11.69 1.43 -7.14
C LEU A 161 10.51 0.45 -7.18
N LEU A 162 9.32 0.88 -6.73
CA LEU A 162 8.10 0.07 -6.77
C LEU A 162 7.73 -0.30 -8.21
N THR A 163 7.77 0.66 -9.13
CA THR A 163 7.48 0.41 -10.55
C THR A 163 8.48 -0.55 -11.14
N LYS A 164 9.79 -0.35 -10.91
CA LYS A 164 10.83 -1.20 -11.49
C LYS A 164 10.80 -2.62 -10.95
N HIS A 165 10.58 -2.79 -9.64
CA HIS A 165 10.56 -4.11 -9.04
C HIS A 165 9.36 -4.97 -9.51
N TRP A 166 8.20 -4.35 -9.72
CA TRP A 166 6.96 -5.06 -10.11
C TRP A 166 6.56 -4.86 -11.58
N GLU A 167 7.44 -4.35 -12.44
CA GLU A 167 7.09 -4.11 -13.86
C GLU A 167 6.62 -5.38 -14.58
N HIS A 168 7.08 -6.55 -14.14
CA HIS A 168 6.65 -7.86 -14.65
C HIS A 168 5.15 -8.12 -14.48
N LEU A 169 4.50 -7.62 -13.42
CA LEU A 169 3.05 -7.73 -13.24
C LEU A 169 2.29 -6.98 -14.34
N GLY A 170 2.89 -5.93 -14.91
CA GLY A 170 2.35 -5.17 -16.03
C GLY A 170 2.65 -5.78 -17.40
N SER A 171 3.49 -6.80 -17.48
CA SER A 171 3.81 -7.53 -18.72
C SER A 171 2.94 -8.77 -18.92
N GLU A 172 2.26 -9.24 -17.87
CA GLU A 172 1.26 -10.29 -17.99
C GLU A 172 0.01 -9.70 -18.67
N GLU A 173 -0.26 -10.11 -19.92
CA GLU A 173 -1.55 -9.86 -20.55
C GLU A 173 -2.62 -10.70 -19.82
N PRO A 174 -3.83 -10.15 -19.58
CA PRO A 174 -4.92 -10.96 -19.09
C PRO A 174 -5.20 -12.08 -20.11
N SER A 175 -4.90 -13.31 -19.72
CA SER A 175 -5.25 -14.51 -20.49
C SER A 175 -6.77 -14.50 -20.71
N PHE A 176 -7.19 -14.36 -21.96
CA PHE A 176 -8.59 -14.42 -22.40
C PHE A 176 -9.31 -15.75 -22.08
N THR A 177 -8.59 -16.73 -21.53
CA THR A 177 -9.06 -18.10 -21.31
C THR A 177 -9.96 -18.27 -20.08
N ASP A 178 -10.00 -17.30 -19.16
CA ASP A 178 -10.73 -17.44 -17.89
C ASP A 178 -12.24 -17.09 -17.97
N TYR A 179 -12.72 -16.60 -19.12
CA TYR A 179 -14.13 -16.23 -19.31
C TYR A 179 -14.99 -17.28 -20.02
N LEU A 180 -14.43 -18.45 -20.37
CA LEU A 180 -15.15 -19.48 -21.13
C LEU A 180 -15.75 -20.62 -20.27
N TYR A 181 -15.69 -20.53 -18.93
CA TYR A 181 -16.19 -21.61 -18.05
C TYR A 181 -17.04 -21.17 -16.85
N THR A 182 -17.72 -20.02 -16.93
CA THR A 182 -18.80 -19.67 -15.97
C THR A 182 -20.13 -19.51 -16.67
#